data_AF-A0A2Z6S8L7-F1
#
_entry.id   AF-A0A2Z6S8L7-F1
#
_cell.length_a   1.000
_cell.length_b   1.000
_cell.length_c   1.000
_cell.angle_alpha   90.00
_cell.angle_beta   90.00
_cell.angle_gamma   90.00
#
_symmetry.space_group_name_H-M   'P 1'
#
loop_
_entity.id
_entity.type
_entity.pdbx_description
1 polymer ?
#
loop_
_entity_poly.entity_id
_entity_poly.type
_entity_poly.pdbx_seq_one_letter_code
_entity_poly.pdbx_strand_id
1 'polypeptide(L)'
;MGTHSIILLRERSTKRKETSFLGGPDESKYSYEYYVCIYQQYDGYVEGGVGEWLADFLQKFTQDLSTLTTFADAGLLGAKLIKAFYSSPFSNPRLEPIAPLEDIFQIDYDYVYIITVTYSSRHGMDDKSIMLSVCHYKDFILTARPEKLLEKYKYYVTQMEENKKSFAEISYDDEEVEKNGYLSEDQLLLEFIKKTAFD
;
A
#
# COMPACT_ATOMS: atom_id res chain seq x y z
N MET A 1 9.17 12.89 19.51
CA MET A 1 7.90 12.99 18.76
C MET A 1 7.36 11.58 18.51
N GLY A 2 6.09 11.43 18.16
CA GLY A 2 5.62 10.20 17.51
C GLY A 2 5.80 10.33 16.00
N THR A 3 6.13 9.22 15.35
CA THR A 3 5.95 9.05 13.91
C THR A 3 4.47 8.89 13.57
N HIS A 4 4.09 9.19 12.35
CA HIS A 4 2.73 9.12 11.83
C HIS A 4 2.71 8.29 10.56
N SER A 5 1.66 7.50 10.39
CA SER A 5 1.44 6.77 9.15
C SER A 5 0.00 6.79 8.69
N ILE A 6 -0.17 6.48 7.41
CA ILE A 6 -1.45 6.30 6.76
C ILE A 6 -1.50 4.97 6.03
N ILE A 7 -2.65 4.29 6.08
CA ILE A 7 -2.93 3.04 5.39
C ILE A 7 -4.07 3.27 4.41
N LEU A 8 -3.79 3.12 3.12
CA LEU A 8 -4.75 3.23 2.02
C LEU A 8 -5.03 1.84 1.43
N LEU A 9 -6.31 1.46 1.37
CA LEU A 9 -6.76 0.32 0.56
C LEU A 9 -7.40 0.82 -0.74
N ARG A 10 -6.89 0.35 -1.87
CA ARG A 10 -7.42 0.68 -3.20
C ARG A 10 -7.51 -0.55 -4.12
N GLU A 11 -8.54 -0.58 -4.96
CA GLU A 11 -8.64 -1.50 -6.08
C GLU A 11 -8.17 -0.81 -7.37
N ARG A 12 -7.45 -1.56 -8.21
CA ARG A 12 -6.86 -1.13 -9.48
C ARG A 12 -7.61 -1.79 -10.64
N SER A 13 -8.15 -0.97 -11.53
CA SER A 13 -8.86 -1.37 -12.75
C SER A 13 -8.22 -0.75 -13.99
N THR A 14 -8.39 -1.33 -15.18
CA THR A 14 -7.81 -0.77 -16.42
C THR A 14 -8.61 0.45 -16.90
N LYS A 15 -7.92 1.58 -17.14
CA LYS A 15 -8.50 2.89 -17.48
C LYS A 15 -9.24 2.82 -18.82
N ARG A 16 -10.57 2.80 -18.82
CA ARG A 16 -11.39 2.57 -20.05
C ARG A 16 -11.62 3.83 -20.88
N LYS A 17 -11.79 4.98 -20.21
CA LYS A 17 -11.64 6.36 -20.70
C LYS A 17 -12.03 7.32 -19.55
N GLU A 18 -11.45 8.51 -19.57
CA GLU A 18 -11.66 9.61 -18.62
C GLU A 18 -11.20 9.31 -17.17
N THR A 19 -11.26 10.33 -16.31
CA THR A 19 -10.36 10.53 -15.16
C THR A 19 -10.79 9.84 -13.86
N SER A 20 -9.80 9.69 -12.96
CA SER A 20 -10.06 9.30 -11.57
C SER A 20 -10.90 10.37 -10.85
N PHE A 21 -12.00 9.96 -10.22
CA PHE A 21 -12.88 10.87 -9.46
C PHE A 21 -12.20 11.48 -8.22
N LEU A 22 -11.12 10.87 -7.74
CA LEU A 22 -10.34 11.29 -6.56
C LEU A 22 -8.98 11.93 -6.92
N GLY A 23 -8.79 12.28 -8.20
CA GLY A 23 -7.51 12.76 -8.73
C GLY A 23 -6.45 11.66 -8.88
N GLY A 24 -5.21 12.06 -9.13
CA GLY A 24 -4.06 11.18 -9.38
C GLY A 24 -3.42 11.39 -10.76
N PRO A 25 -2.27 10.76 -11.04
CA PRO A 25 -1.48 11.00 -12.25
C PRO A 25 -2.23 10.67 -13.55
N ASP A 26 -2.25 11.62 -14.48
CA ASP A 26 -2.90 11.48 -15.79
C ASP A 26 -2.24 10.37 -16.64
N GLU A 27 -0.92 10.23 -16.50
CA GLU A 27 -0.07 9.23 -17.15
C GLU A 27 -0.39 7.79 -16.71
N SER A 28 -1.12 7.61 -15.61
CA SER A 28 -1.51 6.29 -15.11
C SER A 28 -2.31 5.50 -16.15
N LYS A 29 -1.97 4.22 -16.33
CA LYS A 29 -2.67 3.29 -17.21
C LYS A 29 -3.93 2.68 -16.57
N TYR A 30 -4.18 3.01 -15.30
CA TYR A 30 -5.22 2.42 -14.48
C TYR A 30 -6.15 3.48 -13.88
N SER A 31 -7.27 3.02 -13.35
CA SER A 31 -8.21 3.76 -12.51
C SER A 31 -8.25 3.10 -11.14
N TYR A 32 -8.29 3.91 -10.08
CA TYR A 32 -8.22 3.45 -8.70
C TYR A 32 -9.47 3.82 -7.92
N GLU A 33 -10.10 2.84 -7.26
CA GLU A 33 -11.20 3.04 -6.33
C GLU A 33 -10.67 2.80 -4.91
N TYR A 34 -10.91 3.73 -3.98
CA TYR A 34 -10.36 3.69 -2.62
C TYR A 34 -11.45 3.26 -1.63
N TYR A 35 -11.12 2.34 -0.74
CA TYR A 35 -12.09 1.67 0.16
C TYR A 35 -11.85 1.94 1.65
N VAL A 36 -10.60 2.18 2.05
CA VAL A 36 -10.23 2.45 3.45
C VAL A 36 -9.10 3.47 3.48
N CYS A 37 -9.21 4.41 4.40
CA CYS A 37 -8.13 5.31 4.82
C CYS A 37 -8.01 5.23 6.35
N ILE A 38 -6.87 4.76 6.86
CA ILE A 38 -6.59 4.68 8.30
C ILE A 38 -5.38 5.54 8.64
N TYR A 39 -5.52 6.47 9.57
CA TYR A 39 -4.40 7.16 10.21
C TYR A 39 -3.97 6.43 11.48
N GLN A 40 -2.64 6.31 11.67
CA GLN A 40 -2.04 5.76 12.88
C GLN A 40 -0.98 6.74 13.43
N GLN A 41 -1.02 6.96 14.74
CA GLN A 41 0.01 7.69 15.48
C GLN A 41 0.90 6.71 16.26
N TYR A 42 2.20 6.93 16.26
CA TYR A 42 3.23 5.98 16.71
C TYR A 42 3.26 4.72 15.83
N ASP A 43 3.87 4.87 14.66
CA ASP A 43 4.20 3.75 13.78
C ASP A 43 5.65 3.87 13.30
N GLY A 44 6.50 2.95 13.72
CA GLY A 44 7.92 2.92 13.35
C GLY A 44 8.20 1.70 12.49
N TYR A 45 9.20 1.79 11.61
CA TYR A 45 9.65 0.60 10.89
C TYR A 45 10.52 -0.30 11.78
N VAL A 46 9.85 -0.99 12.71
CA VAL A 46 10.42 -1.83 13.76
C VAL A 46 9.74 -3.18 13.80
N GLU A 47 10.32 -4.13 14.54
CA GLU A 47 9.71 -5.43 14.81
C GLU A 47 8.37 -5.24 15.55
N GLY A 48 7.29 -5.78 14.99
CA GLY A 48 5.91 -5.57 15.47
C GLY A 48 5.26 -4.23 15.06
N GLY A 49 5.89 -3.43 14.20
CA GLY A 49 5.30 -2.20 13.63
C GLY A 49 4.16 -2.46 12.63
N VAL A 50 3.49 -1.41 12.15
CA VAL A 50 2.31 -1.55 11.26
C VAL A 50 2.66 -2.27 9.97
N GLY A 51 3.83 -2.03 9.38
CA GLY A 51 4.27 -2.71 8.16
C GLY A 51 4.40 -4.23 8.30
N GLU A 52 4.90 -4.70 9.45
CA GLU A 52 4.98 -6.13 9.76
C GLU A 52 3.58 -6.71 10.05
N TRP A 53 2.78 -6.01 10.85
CA TRP A 53 1.40 -6.40 11.13
C TRP A 53 0.53 -6.49 9.86
N LEU A 54 0.70 -5.56 8.90
CA LEU A 54 -0.01 -5.55 7.62
C LEU A 54 0.40 -6.72 6.72
N ALA A 55 1.69 -7.05 6.64
CA ALA A 55 2.15 -8.22 5.91
C ALA A 55 1.55 -9.51 6.51
N ASP A 56 1.61 -9.65 7.83
CA ASP A 56 1.04 -10.77 8.59
C ASP A 56 -0.48 -10.89 8.41
N PHE A 57 -1.20 -9.76 8.47
CA PHE A 57 -2.65 -9.69 8.28
C PHE A 57 -3.05 -10.10 6.86
N LEU A 58 -2.38 -9.55 5.83
CA LEU A 58 -2.68 -9.86 4.44
C LEU A 58 -2.31 -11.30 4.07
N GLN A 59 -1.21 -11.85 4.61
CA GLN A 59 -0.85 -13.26 4.38
C GLN A 59 -1.87 -14.21 5.02
N LYS A 60 -2.35 -13.90 6.24
CA LYS A 60 -3.43 -14.68 6.88
C LYS A 60 -4.75 -14.52 6.11
N PHE A 61 -5.02 -13.33 5.56
CA PHE A 61 -6.19 -13.09 4.71
C PHE A 61 -6.16 -13.91 3.41
N THR A 62 -5.03 -14.00 2.70
CA THR A 62 -4.95 -14.81 1.47
C THR A 62 -4.99 -16.32 1.76
N GLN A 63 -4.44 -16.76 2.90
CA GLN A 63 -4.62 -18.13 3.39
C GLN A 63 -6.10 -18.43 3.68
N ASP A 64 -6.80 -17.57 4.45
CA ASP A 64 -8.26 -17.65 4.65
C ASP A 64 -9.01 -17.75 3.30
N LEU A 65 -8.70 -16.86 2.34
CA LEU A 65 -9.35 -16.83 1.02
C LEU A 65 -9.25 -18.17 0.29
N SER A 66 -8.09 -18.83 0.34
CA SER A 66 -7.90 -20.15 -0.30
C SER A 66 -8.81 -21.26 0.26
N THR A 67 -9.40 -21.04 1.44
CA THR A 67 -10.36 -21.96 2.08
C THR A 67 -11.82 -21.50 1.98
N LEU A 68 -12.07 -20.27 1.54
CA LEU A 68 -13.40 -19.68 1.47
C LEU A 68 -14.12 -20.06 0.17
N THR A 69 -15.34 -20.58 0.31
CA THR A 69 -16.28 -20.79 -0.81
C THR A 69 -17.03 -19.52 -1.22
N THR A 70 -16.74 -18.39 -0.57
CA THR A 70 -17.43 -17.10 -0.74
C THR A 70 -16.57 -16.17 -1.59
N PHE A 71 -17.21 -15.45 -2.51
CA PHE A 71 -16.53 -14.44 -3.31
C PHE A 71 -15.94 -13.31 -2.45
N ALA A 72 -14.77 -12.79 -2.84
CA ALA A 72 -14.04 -11.76 -2.10
C ALA A 72 -13.65 -10.59 -3.01
N ASP A 73 -13.79 -9.39 -2.46
CA ASP A 73 -13.57 -8.09 -3.10
C ASP A 73 -12.84 -7.12 -2.14
N ALA A 74 -12.48 -5.93 -2.63
CA ALA A 74 -11.82 -4.92 -1.83
C ALA A 74 -12.66 -4.42 -0.64
N GLY A 75 -13.99 -4.49 -0.72
CA GLY A 75 -14.90 -4.15 0.38
C GLY A 75 -14.80 -5.14 1.54
N LEU A 76 -14.76 -6.45 1.27
CA LEU A 76 -14.57 -7.50 2.28
C LEU A 76 -13.19 -7.42 2.94
N LEU A 77 -12.14 -7.17 2.15
CA LEU A 77 -10.79 -6.93 2.67
C LEU A 77 -10.78 -5.68 3.57
N GLY A 78 -11.38 -4.57 3.12
CA GLY A 78 -11.49 -3.34 3.91
C GLY A 78 -12.22 -3.55 5.23
N ALA A 79 -13.37 -4.23 5.22
CA ALA A 79 -14.14 -4.53 6.42
C ALA A 79 -13.37 -5.43 7.41
N LYS A 80 -12.65 -6.45 6.93
CA LYS A 80 -11.75 -7.26 7.78
C LYS A 80 -10.57 -6.45 8.31
N LEU A 81 -9.94 -5.61 7.48
CA LEU A 81 -8.80 -4.75 7.83
C LEU A 81 -9.16 -3.80 8.96
N ILE A 82 -10.24 -3.03 8.81
CA ILE A 82 -10.73 -2.10 9.84
C ILE A 82 -10.97 -2.84 11.15
N LYS A 83 -11.71 -3.96 11.12
CA LYS A 83 -12.01 -4.74 12.32
C LYS A 83 -10.74 -5.26 13.00
N ALA A 84 -9.78 -5.77 12.23
CA ALA A 84 -8.54 -6.30 12.76
C ALA A 84 -7.63 -5.19 13.33
N PHE A 85 -7.53 -4.04 12.65
CA PHE A 85 -6.69 -2.91 13.07
C PHE A 85 -7.23 -2.24 14.34
N TYR A 86 -8.55 -2.11 14.47
CA TYR A 86 -9.20 -1.67 15.73
C TYR A 86 -9.17 -2.72 16.85
N SER A 87 -8.74 -3.95 16.55
CA SER A 87 -8.50 -5.03 17.53
C SER A 87 -7.00 -5.30 17.74
N SER A 88 -6.13 -4.46 17.18
CA SER A 88 -4.66 -4.59 17.22
C SER A 88 -4.09 -3.98 18.52
N PRO A 89 -2.79 -4.15 18.82
CA PRO A 89 -2.14 -3.47 19.94
C PRO A 89 -1.83 -1.99 19.67
N PHE A 90 -2.11 -1.45 18.47
CA PHE A 90 -1.77 -0.07 18.12
C PHE A 90 -2.70 0.94 18.81
N SER A 91 -2.11 2.02 19.34
CA SER A 91 -2.84 3.02 20.11
C SER A 91 -3.56 4.04 19.22
N ASN A 92 -4.85 4.27 19.46
CA ASN A 92 -5.66 5.32 18.80
C ASN A 92 -5.67 5.29 17.26
N PRO A 93 -5.95 4.15 16.59
CA PRO A 93 -6.21 4.14 15.16
C PRO A 93 -7.42 5.02 14.82
N ARG A 94 -7.38 5.71 13.68
CA ARG A 94 -8.48 6.56 13.19
C ARG A 94 -8.85 6.19 11.77
N LEU A 95 -10.14 6.08 11.49
CA LEU A 95 -10.66 6.10 10.13
C LEU A 95 -10.79 7.55 9.69
N GLU A 96 -10.03 7.92 8.67
CA GLU A 96 -10.14 9.23 8.05
C GLU A 96 -11.06 9.16 6.83
N PRO A 97 -11.77 10.24 6.46
CA PRO A 97 -12.56 10.28 5.24
C PRO A 97 -11.70 10.05 3.99
N ILE A 98 -12.25 9.35 3.00
CA ILE A 98 -11.61 9.24 1.68
C ILE A 98 -11.84 10.54 0.93
N ALA A 99 -10.79 11.35 0.86
CA ALA A 99 -10.73 12.64 0.17
C ALA A 99 -9.90 12.52 -1.13
N PRO A 100 -9.80 13.58 -1.96
CA PRO A 100 -8.79 13.66 -3.01
C PRO A 100 -7.38 13.38 -2.46
N LEU A 101 -6.52 12.80 -3.31
CA LEU A 101 -5.16 12.41 -2.91
C LEU A 101 -4.33 13.60 -2.39
N GLU A 102 -4.52 14.77 -2.98
CA GLU A 102 -3.89 16.04 -2.57
C GLU A 102 -4.22 16.36 -1.10
N ASP A 103 -5.52 16.37 -0.74
CA ASP A 103 -5.99 16.60 0.63
C ASP A 103 -5.47 15.56 1.63
N ILE A 104 -5.45 14.28 1.23
CA ILE A 104 -4.92 13.19 2.07
C ILE A 104 -3.45 13.40 2.43
N PHE A 105 -2.63 13.90 1.49
CA PHE A 105 -1.18 14.03 1.62
C PHE A 105 -0.67 15.44 2.01
N GLN A 106 -1.58 16.36 2.37
CA GLN A 106 -1.25 17.64 3.03
C GLN A 106 -0.54 17.43 4.39
N ILE A 107 -0.79 16.31 5.06
CA ILE A 107 -0.06 15.91 6.27
C ILE A 107 1.21 15.16 5.85
N ASP A 108 2.34 15.53 6.46
CA ASP A 108 3.57 14.74 6.35
C ASP A 108 3.49 13.50 7.24
N TYR A 109 3.31 12.35 6.59
CA TYR A 109 3.47 11.03 7.19
C TYR A 109 4.91 10.54 7.02
N ASP A 110 5.49 10.00 8.08
CA ASP A 110 6.77 9.31 8.04
C ASP A 110 6.67 8.05 7.15
N TYR A 111 5.54 7.32 7.25
CA TYR A 111 5.25 6.11 6.46
C TYR A 111 3.88 6.15 5.78
N VAL A 112 3.81 5.63 4.55
CA VAL A 112 2.58 5.54 3.75
C VAL A 112 2.43 4.11 3.23
N TYR A 113 1.43 3.39 3.71
CA TYR A 113 1.13 2.01 3.31
C TYR A 113 0.00 1.98 2.30
N ILE A 114 0.22 1.33 1.16
CA ILE A 114 -0.76 1.24 0.07
C ILE A 114 -1.01 -0.23 -0.24
N ILE A 115 -2.18 -0.72 0.17
CA ILE A 115 -2.68 -2.04 -0.19
C ILE A 115 -3.37 -1.88 -1.56
N THR A 116 -2.75 -2.42 -2.61
CA THR A 116 -3.29 -2.39 -3.97
C THR A 116 -3.84 -3.75 -4.35
N VAL A 117 -5.14 -3.81 -4.58
CA VAL A 117 -5.84 -4.97 -5.13
C VAL A 117 -5.93 -4.85 -6.65
N THR A 118 -5.74 -5.91 -7.42
CA THR A 118 -6.21 -5.99 -8.81
C THR A 118 -7.32 -7.03 -8.90
N TYR A 119 -8.54 -6.61 -9.24
CA TYR A 119 -9.70 -7.49 -9.28
C TYR A 119 -9.86 -8.23 -10.62
N SER A 120 -10.12 -9.53 -10.56
CA SER A 120 -10.42 -10.36 -11.73
C SER A 120 -11.88 -10.78 -11.76
N SER A 121 -12.67 -10.28 -12.71
CA SER A 121 -14.08 -10.67 -12.88
C SER A 121 -14.31 -12.14 -13.26
N ARG A 122 -13.24 -12.94 -13.42
CA ARG A 122 -13.29 -14.40 -13.62
C ARG A 122 -12.89 -15.22 -12.39
N HIS A 123 -12.16 -14.62 -11.44
CA HIS A 123 -11.52 -15.34 -10.33
C HIS A 123 -11.70 -14.68 -8.95
N GLY A 124 -12.25 -13.45 -8.89
CA GLY A 124 -12.33 -12.64 -7.67
C GLY A 124 -10.98 -12.03 -7.30
N MET A 125 -10.76 -11.86 -6.00
CA MET A 125 -9.41 -11.81 -5.41
C MET A 125 -8.80 -13.20 -5.33
N ASP A 126 -7.53 -13.33 -5.71
CA ASP A 126 -6.66 -14.47 -5.40
C ASP A 126 -5.41 -14.03 -4.60
N ASP A 127 -4.50 -14.96 -4.30
CA ASP A 127 -3.22 -14.69 -3.60
C ASP A 127 -2.30 -13.72 -4.35
N LYS A 128 -2.49 -13.57 -5.66
CA LYS A 128 -1.66 -12.78 -6.59
C LYS A 128 -2.24 -11.39 -6.83
N SER A 129 -3.49 -11.20 -6.42
CA SER A 129 -4.28 -9.99 -6.61
C SER A 129 -3.88 -8.88 -5.64
N ILE A 130 -3.16 -9.17 -4.56
CA ILE A 130 -2.81 -8.21 -3.50
C ILE A 130 -1.31 -7.88 -3.54
N MET A 131 -1.01 -6.59 -3.67
CA MET A 131 0.31 -6.01 -3.41
C MET A 131 0.23 -5.07 -2.20
N LEU A 132 1.28 -5.05 -1.40
CA LEU A 132 1.49 -4.06 -0.33
C LEU A 132 2.73 -3.24 -0.68
N SER A 133 2.53 -1.94 -0.79
CA SER A 133 3.59 -0.95 -0.98
C SER A 133 3.78 -0.16 0.30
N VAL A 134 5.02 0.14 0.69
CA VAL A 134 5.33 1.15 1.73
C VAL A 134 6.25 2.23 1.17
N CYS A 135 5.86 3.48 1.41
CA CYS A 135 6.66 4.67 1.15
C CYS A 135 7.13 5.28 2.47
N HIS A 136 8.31 5.92 2.44
CA HIS A 136 8.95 6.60 3.56
C HIS A 136 9.29 8.04 3.13
N TYR A 137 8.85 9.03 3.93
CA TYR A 137 9.00 10.47 3.69
C TYR A 137 8.75 10.95 2.24
N LYS A 138 7.73 10.41 1.56
CA LYS A 138 7.37 10.73 0.16
C LYS A 138 8.50 10.46 -0.87
N ASP A 139 9.66 9.92 -0.49
CA ASP A 139 10.82 9.70 -1.37
C ASP A 139 10.99 8.23 -1.81
N PHE A 140 10.58 7.30 -0.96
CA PHE A 140 10.90 5.89 -1.09
C PHE A 140 9.70 5.04 -1.53
N ILE A 141 9.90 3.90 -2.21
CA ILE A 141 8.83 2.90 -2.41
C ILE A 141 9.40 1.48 -2.36
N LEU A 142 8.86 0.67 -1.44
CA LEU A 142 9.02 -0.77 -1.40
C LEU A 142 7.67 -1.43 -1.78
N THR A 143 7.55 -1.99 -2.98
CA THR A 143 6.34 -2.71 -3.45
C THR A 143 6.60 -4.22 -3.50
N ALA A 144 5.75 -5.01 -2.83
CA ALA A 144 5.84 -6.48 -2.86
C ALA A 144 4.50 -7.17 -2.64
N ARG A 145 4.45 -8.47 -2.93
CA ARG A 145 3.44 -9.36 -2.35
C ARG A 145 3.62 -9.46 -0.82
N PRO A 146 2.55 -9.59 -0.01
CA PRO A 146 2.65 -9.61 1.45
C PRO A 146 3.66 -10.61 2.01
N GLU A 147 3.68 -11.85 1.49
CA GLU A 147 4.56 -12.92 1.97
C GLU A 147 6.05 -12.69 1.69
N LYS A 148 6.38 -11.81 0.74
CA LYS A 148 7.77 -11.40 0.44
C LYS A 148 8.15 -10.07 1.09
N LEU A 149 7.18 -9.30 1.61
CA LEU A 149 7.41 -7.91 2.04
C LEU A 149 8.47 -7.86 3.13
N LEU A 150 8.34 -8.66 4.19
CA LEU A 150 9.21 -8.65 5.36
C LEU A 150 10.67 -9.03 5.07
N GLU A 151 10.88 -10.03 4.21
CA GLU A 151 12.22 -10.45 3.80
C GLU A 151 12.92 -9.34 3.00
N LYS A 152 12.24 -8.85 1.95
CA LYS A 152 12.72 -7.73 1.13
C LYS A 152 13.05 -6.53 2.02
N TYR A 153 12.11 -6.12 2.85
CA TYR A 153 12.19 -5.01 3.80
C TYR A 153 13.42 -5.08 4.72
N LYS A 154 13.64 -6.24 5.38
CA LYS A 154 14.82 -6.46 6.23
C LYS A 154 16.12 -6.39 5.41
N TYR A 155 16.14 -6.95 4.20
CA TYR A 155 17.27 -6.81 3.27
C TYR A 155 17.55 -5.34 2.86
N TYR A 156 16.52 -4.55 2.53
CA TYR A 156 16.68 -3.15 2.14
C TYR A 156 17.26 -2.28 3.27
N VAL A 157 16.81 -2.46 4.52
CA VAL A 157 17.36 -1.74 5.69
C VAL A 157 18.86 -2.02 5.81
N THR A 158 19.29 -3.29 5.72
CA THR A 158 20.71 -3.67 5.67
C THR A 158 21.46 -3.05 4.48
N GLN A 159 20.83 -2.91 3.30
CA GLN A 159 21.45 -2.24 2.16
C GLN A 159 21.59 -0.71 2.34
N MET A 160 20.71 -0.08 3.10
CA MET A 160 20.76 1.36 3.41
C MET A 160 21.76 1.66 4.54
N GLU A 161 21.59 1.03 5.70
CA GLU A 161 22.29 1.41 6.93
C GLU A 161 23.76 0.98 6.92
N GLU A 162 24.03 -0.28 6.54
CA GLU A 162 25.38 -0.83 6.50
C GLU A 162 26.08 -0.51 5.17
N ASN A 163 25.36 -0.64 4.04
CA ASN A 163 25.96 -0.62 2.71
C ASN A 163 25.77 0.72 1.96
N LYS A 164 24.98 1.66 2.49
CA LYS A 164 24.77 3.04 1.97
C LYS A 164 24.30 3.12 0.51
N LYS A 165 23.61 2.10 0.01
CA LYS A 165 23.06 2.07 -1.36
C LYS A 165 21.79 2.92 -1.48
N SER A 166 21.56 3.45 -2.67
CA SER A 166 20.31 4.14 -3.04
C SER A 166 19.26 3.16 -3.59
N PHE A 167 17.97 3.50 -3.54
CA PHE A 167 16.89 2.61 -4.01
C PHE A 167 17.04 2.22 -5.50
N ALA A 168 17.55 3.14 -6.32
CA ALA A 168 17.79 2.89 -7.74
C ALA A 168 18.82 1.77 -8.00
N GLU A 169 19.73 1.52 -7.05
CA GLU A 169 20.76 0.48 -7.12
C GLU A 169 20.30 -0.86 -6.51
N ILE A 170 19.13 -0.90 -5.88
CA ILE A 170 18.57 -2.07 -5.18
C ILE A 170 17.23 -2.49 -5.85
N SER A 171 17.11 -2.31 -7.17
CA SER A 171 15.84 -2.49 -7.91
C SER A 171 15.51 -3.96 -8.24
N TYR A 172 14.97 -4.68 -7.26
CA TYR A 172 14.08 -5.86 -7.35
C TYR A 172 14.33 -7.00 -8.36
N ASP A 173 14.60 -8.20 -7.84
CA ASP A 173 14.45 -9.49 -8.53
C ASP A 173 13.00 -10.03 -8.60
N ASP A 174 11.96 -9.20 -8.45
CA ASP A 174 10.56 -9.64 -8.41
C ASP A 174 9.81 -9.34 -9.71
N GLU A 175 10.10 -10.14 -10.74
CA GLU A 175 9.62 -9.97 -12.12
C GLU A 175 8.11 -9.66 -12.24
N GLU A 176 7.26 -10.19 -11.34
CA GLU A 176 5.81 -9.94 -11.38
C GLU A 176 5.45 -8.50 -11.00
N VAL A 177 6.21 -7.85 -10.11
CA VAL A 177 5.96 -6.45 -9.69
C VAL A 177 6.29 -5.49 -10.84
N GLU A 178 7.38 -5.77 -11.55
CA GLU A 178 7.81 -5.01 -12.74
C GLU A 178 6.88 -5.26 -13.93
N LYS A 179 6.66 -6.53 -14.33
CA LYS A 179 5.86 -6.89 -15.52
C LYS A 179 4.39 -6.43 -15.43
N ASN A 180 3.83 -6.32 -14.22
CA ASN A 180 2.47 -5.83 -13.99
C ASN A 180 2.40 -4.33 -13.63
N GLY A 181 3.54 -3.62 -13.65
CA GLY A 181 3.63 -2.16 -13.50
C GLY A 181 3.16 -1.62 -12.16
N TYR A 182 3.20 -2.40 -11.07
CA TYR A 182 2.76 -1.90 -9.76
C TYR A 182 3.68 -0.78 -9.25
N LEU A 183 5.00 -1.03 -9.25
CA LEU A 183 6.00 -0.07 -8.77
C LEU A 183 6.01 1.24 -9.57
N SER A 184 5.81 1.18 -10.89
CA SER A 184 5.79 2.38 -11.74
C SER A 184 4.55 3.23 -11.52
N GLU A 185 3.40 2.64 -11.22
CA GLU A 185 2.18 3.39 -10.87
C GLU A 185 2.24 3.96 -9.43
N ASP A 186 2.93 3.27 -8.51
CA ASP A 186 3.26 3.82 -7.18
C ASP A 186 4.25 5.01 -7.30
N GLN A 187 5.24 4.93 -8.19
CA GLN A 187 6.18 6.01 -8.48
C GLN A 187 5.48 7.22 -9.11
N LEU A 188 4.57 7.02 -10.07
CA LEU A 188 3.74 8.09 -10.63
C LEU A 188 2.86 8.76 -9.56
N LEU A 189 2.35 7.99 -8.59
CA LEU A 189 1.61 8.55 -7.46
C LEU A 189 2.49 9.43 -6.57
N LEU A 190 3.73 9.02 -6.26
CA LEU A 190 4.65 9.89 -5.51
C LEU A 190 5.08 11.13 -6.31
N GLU A 191 5.32 11.01 -7.62
CA GLU A 191 5.58 12.18 -8.45
C GLU A 191 4.41 13.18 -8.45
N PHE A 192 3.18 12.68 -8.52
CA PHE A 192 1.96 13.48 -8.41
C PHE A 192 1.90 14.21 -7.06
N ILE A 193 2.03 13.47 -5.94
CA ILE A 193 2.03 14.04 -4.58
C ILE A 193 3.16 15.05 -4.36
N LYS A 194 4.34 14.84 -4.96
CA LYS A 194 5.46 15.80 -4.87
C LYS A 194 5.16 17.09 -5.65
N LYS A 195 4.57 16.99 -6.85
CA LYS A 195 4.22 18.17 -7.66
C LYS A 195 3.22 19.04 -6.89
N THR A 196 2.11 18.46 -6.43
CA THR A 196 1.03 19.18 -5.74
C THR A 196 1.36 19.65 -4.32
N ALA A 197 2.48 19.21 -3.72
CA ALA A 197 2.98 19.73 -2.46
C ALA A 197 3.80 21.03 -2.58
N PHE A 198 4.00 21.56 -3.80
CA PHE A 198 4.78 22.79 -4.07
C PHE A 198 4.02 23.86 -4.87
N ASP A 199 2.73 23.68 -5.15
CA ASP A 199 1.83 24.64 -5.80
C ASP A 199 0.98 25.44 -4.77
#